data_AF-A0A7S4NLD5-F1
#
_entry.id   AF-A0A7S4NLD5-F1
#
_cell.length_a   1.000
_cell.length_b   1.000
_cell.length_c   1.000
_cell.angle_alpha   90.00
_cell.angle_beta   90.00
_cell.angle_gamma   90.00
#
_symmetry.space_group_name_H-M   'P 1'
#
loop_
_entity.id
_entity.type
_entity.pdbx_description
1 polymer ?
#
loop_
_entity_poly.entity_id
_entity_poly.type
_entity_poly.pdbx_seq_one_letter_code
_entity_poly.pdbx_strand_id
1 'polypeptide(L)'
;EKRAIACGYSPVFRLTAVPVRMSFDVPEPSAPEYVPYSTRRITIEIEDGRGVWSWLGNFMWVVFGGLQSAIVWLIAGLLCCITIVGIPCAHQCFKLSGLSLFPFGQSIVYEPAEPCTFLGNVIWLPMGILIALVHVFWAFLYTCTIIGIPFAVQHIKLAQLALWPFGAEITPLVFHARSETIEPFMA
;
A
#
# COMPACT_ATOMS: atom_id res chain seq x y z
N GLU A 1 19.73 7.47 27.13
CA GLU A 1 20.39 6.15 27.31
C GLU A 1 19.72 5.15 26.37
N LYS A 2 20.50 4.33 25.67
CA LYS A 2 20.08 3.49 24.52
C LYS A 2 19.20 2.30 24.93
N ARG A 3 18.22 1.93 24.09
CA ARG A 3 17.66 0.57 23.82
C ARG A 3 16.45 0.72 22.88
N ALA A 4 16.10 -0.14 21.94
CA ALA A 4 16.76 -1.16 21.12
C ALA A 4 15.73 -1.47 20.00
N ILE A 5 16.24 -1.82 18.81
CA ILE A 5 15.48 -2.28 17.65
C ILE A 5 14.83 -3.64 17.98
N ALA A 6 13.58 -3.84 17.58
CA ALA A 6 13.02 -5.17 17.37
C ALA A 6 12.17 -5.17 16.10
N CYS A 7 12.83 -5.49 14.99
CA CYS A 7 12.22 -6.10 13.83
C CYS A 7 11.71 -7.50 14.25
N GLY A 8 10.47 -7.83 13.94
CA GLY A 8 9.86 -9.10 14.33
C GLY A 8 8.56 -9.36 13.57
N TYR A 9 8.68 -10.05 12.44
CA TYR A 9 7.59 -10.72 11.74
C TYR A 9 6.98 -11.81 12.64
N SER A 10 5.67 -11.73 12.92
CA SER A 10 4.85 -12.89 13.30
C SER A 10 3.38 -12.62 12.94
N PRO A 11 2.74 -13.44 12.07
CA PRO A 11 1.31 -13.34 11.82
C PRO A 11 0.59 -14.04 12.98
N VAL A 12 -0.63 -13.62 13.32
CA VAL A 12 -1.41 -14.12 14.47
C VAL A 12 -1.05 -13.43 15.80
N PHE A 13 -1.19 -12.11 15.85
CA PHE A 13 -1.45 -11.43 17.12
C PHE A 13 -2.89 -10.93 17.15
N ARG A 14 -3.66 -11.59 18.00
CA ARG A 14 -4.96 -11.19 18.52
C ARG A 14 -4.87 -9.70 18.91
N LEU A 15 -5.73 -8.86 18.35
CA LEU A 15 -5.85 -7.42 18.63
C LEU A 15 -6.18 -7.18 20.11
N THR A 16 -5.21 -7.32 21.00
CA THR A 16 -5.16 -6.52 22.21
C THR A 16 -4.54 -5.20 21.80
N ALA A 17 -5.40 -4.22 21.52
CA ALA A 17 -4.99 -2.83 21.42
C ALA A 17 -4.25 -2.48 22.71
N VAL A 18 -2.91 -2.50 22.67
CA VAL A 18 -2.10 -1.86 23.70
C VAL A 18 -2.19 -0.38 23.35
N PRO A 19 -2.92 0.45 24.11
CA PRO A 19 -2.87 1.89 23.88
C PRO A 19 -1.43 2.31 24.15
N VAL A 20 -0.68 2.67 23.11
CA VAL A 20 0.61 3.33 23.27
C VAL A 20 0.31 4.69 23.87
N ARG A 21 0.37 4.77 25.20
CA ARG A 21 0.18 6.01 25.96
C ARG A 21 1.47 6.81 25.82
N MET A 22 1.55 7.65 24.78
CA MET A 22 2.60 8.68 24.71
C MET A 22 2.32 9.72 25.79
N SER A 23 2.95 9.57 26.95
CA SER A 23 2.97 10.60 28.00
C SER A 23 4.07 11.60 27.68
N PHE A 24 3.68 12.81 27.27
CA PHE A 24 4.58 13.95 27.30
C PHE A 24 4.62 14.47 28.75
N ASP A 25 5.82 14.59 29.33
CA ASP A 25 6.02 15.31 30.59
C ASP A 25 5.72 16.79 30.33
N VAL A 26 4.53 17.23 30.75
CA VAL A 26 4.15 18.65 30.72
C VAL A 26 4.72 19.29 31.99
N PRO A 27 5.55 20.34 31.90
CA PRO A 27 6.04 21.06 33.07
C PRO A 27 4.85 21.59 33.88
N GLU A 28 4.87 21.37 35.20
CA GLU A 28 3.83 21.86 36.11
C GLU A 28 3.84 23.41 36.11
N PRO A 29 2.75 24.08 35.72
CA PRO A 29 2.76 25.53 35.50
C PRO A 29 2.79 26.29 36.83
N SER A 30 3.62 27.34 36.90
CA SER A 30 3.65 28.31 37.99
C SER A 30 2.43 29.24 37.96
N ALA A 31 1.32 28.81 38.56
CA ALA A 31 0.03 29.52 38.72
C ALA A 31 -0.71 29.92 37.41
N PRO A 32 -2.06 29.88 37.38
CA PRO A 32 -2.79 29.61 36.15
C PRO A 32 -3.23 30.90 35.45
N GLU A 33 -2.64 31.21 34.30
CA GLU A 33 -3.34 31.99 33.28
C GLU A 33 -4.17 31.00 32.44
N TYR A 34 -5.50 31.06 32.57
CA TYR A 34 -6.42 30.23 31.79
C TYR A 34 -6.40 30.70 30.33
N VAL A 35 -5.51 30.10 29.54
CA VAL A 35 -5.55 30.20 28.08
C VAL A 35 -6.48 29.10 27.55
N PRO A 36 -7.58 29.43 26.82
CA PRO A 36 -8.44 28.41 26.23
C PRO A 36 -7.65 27.69 25.14
N TYR A 37 -7.11 26.51 25.47
CA TYR A 37 -6.49 25.64 24.49
C TYR A 37 -7.60 24.88 23.76
N SER A 38 -7.70 25.08 22.45
CA SER A 38 -8.54 24.23 21.60
C SER A 38 -7.91 22.83 21.59
N THR A 39 -8.54 21.88 22.29
CA THR A 39 -8.09 20.49 22.27
C THR A 39 -8.56 19.87 20.97
N ARG A 40 -7.62 19.52 20.08
CA ARG A 40 -7.95 18.74 18.89
C ARG A 40 -7.84 17.26 19.22
N ARG A 41 -8.96 16.53 19.21
CA ARG A 41 -8.95 15.07 19.26
C ARG A 41 -8.71 14.54 17.85
N ILE A 42 -7.73 13.66 17.70
CA ILE A 42 -7.46 12.97 16.44
C ILE A 42 -7.88 11.52 16.62
N THR A 43 -8.89 11.08 15.87
CA THR A 43 -9.30 9.67 15.79
C THR A 43 -8.78 9.07 14.49
N ILE A 44 -8.24 7.85 14.58
CA ILE A 44 -7.77 7.10 13.42
C ILE A 44 -8.82 6.01 13.15
N GLU A 45 -9.56 6.17 12.06
CA GLU A 45 -10.52 5.19 11.57
C GLU A 45 -9.80 4.21 10.63
N ILE A 46 -9.98 2.91 10.85
CA ILE A 46 -9.39 1.84 10.03
C ILE A 46 -10.53 1.19 9.24
N GLU A 47 -10.49 1.28 7.91
CA GLU A 47 -11.50 0.70 7.02
C GLU A 47 -10.89 -0.42 6.18
N ASP A 48 -11.58 -1.57 6.04
CA ASP A 48 -11.21 -2.62 5.10
C ASP A 48 -11.78 -2.30 3.71
N GLY A 49 -10.91 -2.07 2.72
CA GLY A 49 -11.28 -1.77 1.35
C GLY A 49 -11.91 -2.96 0.58
N ARG A 50 -11.95 -4.17 1.15
CA ARG A 50 -12.55 -5.35 0.52
C ARG A 50 -14.04 -5.46 0.82
N GLY A 51 -14.82 -4.60 0.20
CA GLY A 51 -16.28 -4.70 0.19
C GLY A 51 -16.83 -5.65 -0.89
N VAL A 52 -18.16 -5.77 -0.94
CA VAL A 52 -18.89 -6.56 -1.95
C VAL A 52 -18.55 -6.11 -3.38
N TRP A 53 -18.41 -4.81 -3.60
CA TRP A 53 -18.05 -4.24 -4.90
C TRP A 53 -16.66 -4.64 -5.36
N SER A 54 -15.71 -4.76 -4.43
CA SER A 54 -14.35 -5.23 -4.71
C SER A 54 -14.35 -6.69 -5.17
N TRP A 55 -15.17 -7.54 -4.56
CA TRP A 55 -15.34 -8.94 -5.00
C TRP A 55 -15.92 -9.04 -6.40
N LEU A 56 -16.96 -8.26 -6.71
CA LEU A 56 -17.55 -8.23 -8.05
C LEU A 56 -16.54 -7.75 -9.09
N GLY A 57 -15.81 -6.67 -8.80
CA GLY A 57 -14.76 -6.14 -9.68
C GLY A 57 -13.63 -7.15 -9.91
N ASN A 58 -13.18 -7.83 -8.86
CA ASN A 58 -12.16 -8.88 -8.94
C ASN A 58 -12.63 -10.09 -9.77
N PHE A 59 -13.89 -10.51 -9.64
CA PHE A 59 -14.45 -11.59 -10.46
C PHE A 59 -14.42 -11.23 -11.93
N MET A 60 -14.92 -10.05 -12.30
CA MET A 60 -14.90 -9.60 -13.69
C MET A 60 -13.46 -9.45 -14.19
N TRP A 61 -12.58 -8.87 -13.37
CA TRP A 61 -11.18 -8.69 -13.70
C TRP A 61 -10.45 -9.98 -14.04
N VAL A 62 -10.59 -11.03 -13.23
CA VAL A 62 -9.95 -12.33 -13.49
C VAL A 62 -10.32 -12.87 -14.87
N VAL A 63 -11.57 -12.70 -15.30
CA VAL A 63 -12.07 -13.15 -16.61
C VAL A 63 -11.53 -12.29 -17.76
N PHE A 64 -11.50 -10.97 -17.59
CA PHE A 64 -11.11 -10.06 -18.68
C PHE A 64 -9.59 -9.94 -18.86
N GLY A 65 -8.80 -9.86 -17.79
CA GLY A 65 -7.35 -9.62 -17.93
C GLY A 65 -6.49 -9.89 -16.70
N GLY A 66 -7.08 -10.18 -15.55
CA GLY A 66 -6.37 -10.38 -14.30
C GLY A 66 -5.49 -11.61 -14.27
N LEU A 67 -5.98 -12.72 -14.84
CA LEU A 67 -5.18 -13.95 -14.93
C LEU A 67 -3.95 -13.75 -15.83
N GLN A 68 -4.15 -13.14 -17.00
CA GLN A 68 -3.04 -12.83 -17.91
C GLN A 68 -2.01 -11.91 -17.25
N SER A 69 -2.48 -10.85 -16.59
CA SER A 69 -1.64 -9.89 -15.87
C SER A 69 -0.82 -10.59 -14.79
N ALA A 70 -1.45 -11.47 -14.00
CA ALA A 70 -0.76 -12.23 -12.97
C ALA A 70 0.29 -13.19 -13.52
N ILE A 71 0.02 -13.82 -14.67
CA ILE A 71 0.98 -14.71 -15.35
C ILE A 71 2.21 -13.92 -15.81
N VAL A 72 2.05 -12.71 -16.34
CA VAL A 72 3.19 -11.85 -16.71
C VAL A 72 4.11 -11.62 -15.49
N TRP A 73 3.52 -11.31 -14.33
CA TRP A 73 4.26 -11.15 -13.07
C TRP A 73 4.91 -12.43 -12.56
N LEU A 74 4.24 -13.58 -12.69
CA LEU A 74 4.82 -14.88 -12.33
C LEU A 74 6.02 -15.21 -13.21
N ILE A 75 5.89 -15.04 -14.52
CA ILE A 75 6.97 -15.30 -15.48
C ILE A 75 8.15 -14.37 -15.20
N ALA A 76 7.91 -13.07 -14.98
CA ALA A 76 8.96 -12.13 -14.61
C ALA A 76 9.68 -12.55 -13.31
N GLY A 77 8.93 -12.97 -12.29
CA GLY A 77 9.49 -13.50 -11.05
C GLY A 77 10.34 -14.74 -11.26
N LEU A 78 9.87 -15.70 -12.06
CA LEU A 78 10.62 -16.92 -12.40
C LEU A 78 11.90 -16.60 -13.17
N LEU A 79 11.87 -15.66 -14.12
CA LEU A 79 13.06 -15.21 -14.84
C LEU A 79 14.08 -14.57 -13.88
N CYS A 80 13.62 -13.80 -12.89
CA CYS A 80 14.48 -13.25 -11.86
C CYS A 80 15.06 -14.32 -10.91
N CYS A 81 14.35 -15.43 -10.67
CA CYS A 81 14.91 -16.56 -9.92
C CYS A 81 16.10 -17.21 -10.63
N ILE A 82 16.11 -17.25 -11.97
CA ILE A 82 17.20 -17.89 -12.75
C ILE A 82 18.52 -17.14 -12.56
N THR A 83 18.49 -15.82 -12.39
CA THR A 83 19.72 -15.01 -12.30
C THR A 83 20.40 -15.05 -10.93
N ILE A 84 19.85 -15.78 -9.94
CA ILE A 84 20.25 -15.89 -8.51
C ILE A 84 20.32 -14.53 -7.78
N VAL A 85 21.04 -13.56 -8.33
CA VAL A 85 21.08 -12.16 -7.94
C VAL A 85 19.69 -11.52 -7.99
N GLY A 86 18.79 -12.01 -8.85
CA GLY A 86 17.42 -11.52 -8.99
C GLY A 86 16.41 -12.07 -7.98
N ILE A 87 16.79 -13.00 -7.07
CA ILE A 87 15.89 -13.56 -6.04
C ILE A 87 15.14 -12.48 -5.21
N PRO A 88 15.78 -11.40 -4.70
CA PRO A 88 15.03 -10.35 -4.01
C PRO A 88 13.99 -9.66 -4.91
N CYS A 89 14.29 -9.47 -6.19
CA CYS A 89 13.34 -8.94 -7.17
C CYS A 89 12.19 -9.93 -7.43
N ALA A 90 12.50 -11.23 -7.50
CA ALA A 90 11.51 -12.28 -7.72
C ALA A 90 10.47 -12.33 -6.61
N HIS A 91 10.87 -12.18 -5.35
CA HIS A 91 9.95 -12.09 -4.22
C HIS A 91 8.92 -10.97 -4.42
N GLN A 92 9.38 -9.81 -4.88
CA GLN A 92 8.49 -8.68 -5.14
C GLN A 92 7.56 -8.94 -6.33
N CYS A 93 8.03 -9.61 -7.38
CA CYS A 93 7.21 -10.03 -8.51
C CYS A 93 6.08 -10.98 -8.09
N PHE A 94 6.37 -11.95 -7.22
CA PHE A 94 5.35 -12.89 -6.73
C PHE A 94 4.28 -12.19 -5.88
N LYS A 95 4.69 -11.22 -5.04
CA LYS A 95 3.75 -10.37 -4.30
C LYS A 95 2.87 -9.55 -5.24
N LEU A 96 3.44 -8.95 -6.28
CA LEU A 96 2.71 -8.19 -7.29
C LEU A 96 1.83 -9.07 -8.19
N SER A 97 2.18 -10.33 -8.39
CA SER A 97 1.31 -11.29 -9.08
C SER A 97 0.00 -11.52 -8.31
N GLY A 98 0.06 -11.66 -6.98
CA GLY A 98 -1.12 -11.76 -6.14
C GLY A 98 -2.01 -10.52 -6.22
N LEU A 99 -1.42 -9.32 -6.14
CA LEU A 99 -2.14 -8.06 -6.36
C LEU A 99 -2.75 -7.99 -7.76
N SER A 100 -2.01 -8.44 -8.76
CA SER A 100 -2.45 -8.43 -10.15
C SER A 100 -3.63 -9.38 -10.40
N LEU A 101 -3.79 -10.45 -9.62
CA LEU A 101 -5.00 -11.29 -9.66
C LEU A 101 -6.21 -10.59 -9.04
N PHE A 102 -6.00 -9.89 -7.92
CA PHE A 102 -7.06 -9.28 -7.13
C PHE A 102 -6.76 -7.82 -6.78
N PRO A 103 -6.81 -6.89 -7.76
CA PRO A 103 -6.40 -5.51 -7.55
C PRO A 103 -7.46 -4.68 -6.82
N PHE A 104 -8.74 -5.09 -6.84
CA PHE A 104 -9.81 -4.32 -6.23
C PHE A 104 -9.84 -4.50 -4.71
N GLY A 105 -10.03 -3.39 -3.99
CA GLY A 105 -10.02 -3.35 -2.53
C GLY A 105 -8.63 -3.48 -1.91
N GLN A 106 -7.57 -3.27 -2.70
CA GLN A 106 -6.19 -3.19 -2.24
C GLN A 106 -5.69 -1.74 -2.36
N SER A 107 -4.97 -1.29 -1.36
CA SER A 107 -4.28 0.00 -1.35
C SER A 107 -2.76 -0.22 -1.30
N ILE A 108 -2.02 0.72 -1.88
CA ILE A 108 -0.56 0.67 -1.97
C ILE A 108 -0.03 1.83 -1.14
N VAL A 109 0.79 1.50 -0.14
CA VAL A 109 1.49 2.48 0.69
C VAL A 109 2.97 2.37 0.37
N TYR A 110 3.62 3.51 0.14
CA TYR A 110 5.06 3.55 -0.08
C TYR A 110 5.76 3.96 1.20
N GLU A 111 6.68 3.12 1.65
CA GLU A 111 7.60 3.48 2.73
C GLU A 111 8.60 4.55 2.24
N PRO A 112 9.16 5.35 3.16
CA PRO A 112 10.22 6.29 2.83
C PRO A 112 11.36 5.60 2.06
N ALA A 113 11.83 6.24 0.98
CA ALA A 113 12.83 5.65 0.10
C ALA A 113 14.19 5.51 0.81
N GLU A 114 14.46 4.32 1.33
CA GLU A 114 15.80 3.95 1.81
C GLU A 114 16.77 3.72 0.63
N PRO A 115 18.10 3.92 0.83
CA PRO A 115 19.07 3.78 -0.25
C PRO A 115 19.04 2.44 -0.99
N CYS A 116 18.82 1.34 -0.26
CA CYS A 116 18.72 0.00 -0.84
C CYS A 116 17.47 -0.17 -1.72
N THR A 117 16.33 0.38 -1.27
CA THR A 117 15.06 0.39 -2.01
C THR A 117 15.19 1.20 -3.30
N PHE A 118 15.81 2.37 -3.22
CA PHE A 118 16.07 3.21 -4.40
C PHE A 118 16.96 2.49 -5.41
N LEU A 119 18.07 1.90 -4.97
CA LEU A 119 18.99 1.18 -5.85
C LEU A 119 18.31 -0.03 -6.50
N GLY A 120 17.49 -0.77 -5.75
CA GLY A 120 16.68 -1.87 -6.28
C GLY A 120 15.75 -1.41 -7.41
N ASN A 121 15.05 -0.29 -7.22
CA ASN A 121 14.17 0.29 -8.25
C ASN A 121 14.97 0.69 -9.51
N VAL A 122 16.15 1.29 -9.36
CA VAL A 122 17.01 1.66 -10.50
C VAL A 122 17.48 0.44 -11.30
N ILE A 123 17.94 -0.62 -10.61
CA ILE A 123 18.38 -1.87 -11.26
C ILE A 123 17.21 -2.58 -11.96
N TRP A 124 16.02 -2.52 -11.37
CA TRP A 124 14.81 -3.14 -11.90
C TRP A 124 14.21 -2.40 -13.10
N LEU A 125 14.42 -1.09 -13.20
CA LEU A 125 13.75 -0.22 -14.16
C LEU A 125 13.72 -0.73 -15.62
N PRO A 126 14.80 -1.32 -16.19
CA PRO A 126 14.74 -1.87 -17.54
C PRO A 126 13.67 -2.97 -17.72
N MET A 127 13.53 -3.87 -16.74
CA MET A 127 12.48 -4.89 -16.74
C MET A 127 11.11 -4.26 -16.43
N GLY A 128 11.08 -3.33 -15.48
CA GLY A 128 9.88 -2.61 -15.08
C GLY A 128 9.22 -1.86 -16.23
N ILE A 129 10.00 -1.20 -17.10
CA ILE A 129 9.49 -0.50 -18.29
C ILE A 129 8.81 -1.48 -19.25
N LEU A 130 9.40 -2.65 -19.50
CA LEU A 130 8.80 -3.65 -20.40
C LEU A 130 7.43 -4.11 -19.90
N ILE A 131 7.33 -4.41 -18.59
CA ILE A 131 6.07 -4.82 -17.95
C ILE A 131 5.06 -3.65 -17.93
N ALA A 132 5.52 -2.43 -17.63
CA ALA A 132 4.68 -1.24 -17.64
C ALA A 132 4.09 -0.97 -19.03
N LEU A 133 4.87 -1.14 -20.10
CA LEU A 133 4.39 -1.00 -21.48
C LEU A 133 3.29 -2.02 -21.81
N VAL A 134 3.44 -3.27 -21.37
CA VAL A 134 2.39 -4.28 -21.53
C VAL A 134 1.10 -3.82 -20.84
N HIS A 135 1.18 -3.32 -19.61
CA HIS A 135 0.00 -2.81 -18.92
C HIS A 135 -0.61 -1.57 -19.58
N VAL A 136 0.22 -0.61 -20.03
CA VAL A 136 -0.26 0.58 -20.74
C VAL A 136 -0.96 0.20 -22.05
N PHE A 137 -0.43 -0.79 -22.78
CA PHE A 137 -1.06 -1.31 -23.98
C PHE A 137 -2.45 -1.89 -23.69
N TRP A 138 -2.59 -2.73 -22.65
CA TRP A 138 -3.90 -3.26 -22.23
C TRP A 138 -4.84 -2.15 -21.74
N ALA A 139 -4.34 -1.19 -20.97
CA ALA A 139 -5.13 -0.05 -20.51
C ALA A 139 -5.72 0.74 -21.69
N PHE A 140 -4.92 0.97 -22.74
CA PHE A 140 -5.37 1.63 -23.95
C PHE A 140 -6.51 0.86 -24.63
N LEU A 141 -6.36 -0.46 -24.81
CA LEU A 141 -7.40 -1.31 -25.40
C LEU A 141 -8.71 -1.29 -24.58
N TYR A 142 -8.62 -1.37 -23.25
CA TYR A 142 -9.81 -1.35 -22.41
C TYR A 142 -10.53 -0.01 -22.40
N THR A 143 -9.81 1.09 -22.59
CA THR A 143 -10.39 2.44 -22.66
C THR A 143 -11.30 2.62 -23.88
N CYS A 144 -11.14 1.80 -24.93
CA CYS A 144 -12.03 1.81 -26.10
C CYS A 144 -13.47 1.40 -25.78
N THR A 145 -13.74 0.81 -24.61
CA THR A 145 -15.08 0.38 -24.19
C THR A 145 -15.47 1.08 -22.89
N ILE A 146 -16.73 1.51 -22.78
CA ILE A 146 -17.23 2.16 -21.56
C ILE A 146 -17.10 1.22 -20.34
N ILE A 147 -17.37 -0.06 -20.53
CA ILE A 147 -17.26 -1.10 -19.49
C ILE A 147 -15.80 -1.38 -19.11
N GLY A 148 -14.85 -1.13 -20.03
CA GLY A 148 -13.42 -1.41 -19.84
C GLY A 148 -12.66 -0.33 -19.06
N ILE A 149 -13.17 0.89 -18.99
CA ILE A 149 -12.57 2.01 -18.24
C ILE A 149 -12.13 1.62 -16.81
N PRO A 150 -12.95 0.98 -15.96
CA PRO A 150 -12.51 0.56 -14.62
C PRO A 150 -11.32 -0.41 -14.65
N PHE A 151 -11.20 -1.27 -15.66
CA PHE A 151 -10.06 -2.19 -15.83
C PHE A 151 -8.82 -1.48 -16.36
N ALA A 152 -8.99 -0.49 -17.23
CA ALA A 152 -7.90 0.36 -17.70
C ALA A 152 -7.19 1.06 -16.53
N VAL A 153 -7.97 1.60 -15.57
CA VAL A 153 -7.41 2.22 -14.36
C VAL A 153 -6.57 1.23 -13.55
N GLN A 154 -6.98 -0.04 -13.44
CA GLN A 154 -6.18 -1.04 -12.74
C GLN A 154 -4.88 -1.37 -13.47
N HIS A 155 -4.91 -1.46 -14.79
CA HIS A 155 -3.69 -1.64 -15.57
C HIS A 155 -2.72 -0.47 -15.40
N ILE A 156 -3.20 0.77 -15.34
CA ILE A 156 -2.32 1.93 -15.06
C ILE A 156 -1.72 1.85 -13.65
N LYS A 157 -2.48 1.43 -12.63
CA LYS A 157 -1.94 1.20 -11.28
C LYS A 157 -0.84 0.14 -11.27
N LEU A 158 -1.06 -0.97 -11.97
CA LEU A 158 -0.05 -2.04 -12.11
C LEU A 158 1.16 -1.57 -12.93
N ALA A 159 0.97 -0.69 -13.92
CA ALA A 159 2.07 -0.09 -14.66
C ALA A 159 2.94 0.82 -13.77
N GLN A 160 2.33 1.62 -12.90
CA GLN A 160 3.07 2.45 -11.93
C GLN A 160 3.91 1.57 -10.97
N LEU A 161 3.31 0.50 -10.45
CA LEU A 161 4.00 -0.49 -9.64
C LEU A 161 5.11 -1.24 -10.40
N ALA A 162 4.93 -1.46 -11.70
CA ALA A 162 5.95 -2.08 -12.54
C ALA A 162 7.21 -1.21 -12.65
N LEU A 163 7.05 0.11 -12.67
CA LEU A 163 8.18 1.02 -12.72
C LEU A 163 8.89 1.12 -11.36
N TRP A 164 8.14 1.24 -10.26
CA TRP A 164 8.68 1.39 -8.89
C TRP A 164 8.11 0.33 -7.93
N PRO A 165 8.55 -0.95 -8.03
CA PRO A 165 7.99 -2.02 -7.21
C PRO A 165 8.51 -2.07 -5.77
N PHE A 166 9.73 -1.59 -5.50
CA PHE A 166 10.34 -1.70 -4.17
C PHE A 166 9.88 -0.56 -3.26
N GLY A 167 9.63 -0.90 -1.99
CA GLY A 167 9.04 0.00 -0.99
C GLY A 167 7.52 0.05 -1.03
N ALA A 168 6.88 -0.64 -1.98
CA ALA A 168 5.43 -0.76 -2.06
C ALA A 168 4.91 -1.84 -1.10
N GLU A 169 4.14 -1.43 -0.11
CA GLU A 169 3.34 -2.30 0.75
C GLU A 169 1.89 -2.37 0.25
N ILE A 170 1.35 -3.59 0.17
CA ILE A 170 -0.02 -3.82 -0.27
C ILE A 170 -0.84 -4.10 0.99
N THR A 171 -1.79 -3.22 1.27
CA THR A 171 -2.68 -3.36 2.42
C THR A 171 -4.13 -3.15 2.01
N PRO A 172 -5.06 -4.00 2.47
CA PRO A 172 -6.49 -3.77 2.31
C PRO A 172 -6.99 -2.64 3.23
N LEU A 173 -6.22 -2.27 4.26
CA LEU A 173 -6.65 -1.32 5.28
C LEU A 173 -6.32 0.10 4.87
N VAL A 174 -7.33 0.96 4.89
CA VAL A 174 -7.19 2.39 4.65
C VAL A 174 -7.30 3.11 6.00
N PHE A 175 -6.36 4.01 6.27
CA PHE A 175 -6.32 4.79 7.49
C PHE A 175 -6.85 6.20 7.21
N HIS A 176 -7.96 6.56 7.86
CA HIS A 176 -8.52 7.89 7.81
C HIS A 176 -8.28 8.60 9.14
N ALA A 177 -7.47 9.65 9.12
CA ALA A 177 -7.31 10.53 10.27
C ALA A 177 -8.43 11.58 10.25
N ARG A 178 -9.33 11.53 11.24
CA ARG A 178 -10.36 12.53 11.47
C ARG A 178 -9.94 13.40 12.64
N SER A 179 -9.89 14.72 12.43
CA SER A 179 -9.64 15.66 13.51
C SER A 179 -10.93 16.36 13.92
N GLU A 180 -11.28 16.26 15.19
CA GLU A 180 -12.43 16.95 15.77
C GLU A 180 -11.91 17.98 16.78
N THR A 181 -12.34 19.23 16.64
CA THR A 181 -12.07 20.27 17.63
C THR A 181 -13.06 20.12 18.77
N ILE A 182 -12.55 19.85 19.97
CA ILE A 182 -13.36 19.84 21.17
C ILE A 182 -13.32 21.24 21.76
N GLU A 183 -14.44 21.93 21.66
CA GLU A 183 -14.62 23.21 22.34
C GLU A 183 -14.57 22.98 23.86
N PRO A 184 -13.88 23.84 24.63
CA PRO A 184 -13.81 23.71 26.07
C PRO A 184 -15.22 23.82 26.67
N PHE A 185 -15.56 22.90 27.56
CA PHE A 185 -16.82 22.92 28.30
C PHE A 185 -16.84 24.17 29.21
N MET A 186 -17.62 25.19 28.84
CA MET A 186 -17.90 26.32 29.73
C MET A 186 -18.97 25.87 30.72
N ALA A 187 -18.54 25.59 31.95
CA ALA A 187 -19.40 25.30 33.10
C ALA A 187 -19.86 26.60 33.77
#